data_AF-A0A7D9INJ4-F1
#
_entry.id   AF-A0A7D9INJ4-F1
#
_cell.length_a   1.000
_cell.length_b   1.000
_cell.length_c   1.000
_cell.angle_alpha   90.00
_cell.angle_beta   90.00
_cell.angle_gamma   90.00
#
_symmetry.space_group_name_H-M   'P 1'
#
loop_
_entity.id
_entity.type
_entity.pdbx_description
1 polymer ?
#
loop_
_entity_poly.entity_id
_entity_poly.type
_entity_poly.pdbx_seq_one_letter_code
_entity_poly.pdbx_strand_id
1 'polypeptide(L)'
;MNMFIFTPSTLALLNNYNRFVGNTEDMNPTEKQETWTFMRAISSTGPINELHKYLVKKGMASTSMNVFIQELYKMWFYRYKRLGYRDSSGFEHVFVGEISRGVVSGFHNWLQLYYLERNNQVDYRGFLKYYNVEPSRVKLQIFWGKYKKAVTSLFLGTSPEFDIALYTLCFLVNPGKSCSCRINGENIPVTTHSYYGGKFVGSAYVRI
;
A
#
# COMPACT_ATOMS: atom_id res chain seq x y z
N MET A 1 -20.58 13.99 -6.64
CA MET A 1 -19.42 13.11 -6.42
C MET A 1 -19.82 12.09 -5.38
N ASN A 2 -20.28 10.91 -5.79
CA ASN A 2 -20.60 9.85 -4.84
C ASN A 2 -19.30 9.42 -4.19
N MET A 3 -19.11 9.87 -2.95
CA MET A 3 -18.06 9.40 -2.07
C MET A 3 -18.25 7.89 -1.98
N PHE A 4 -17.41 7.11 -2.67
CA PHE A 4 -17.33 5.68 -2.46
C PHE A 4 -16.94 5.50 -1.00
N ILE A 5 -17.95 5.31 -0.15
CA ILE A 5 -17.79 4.99 1.26
C ILE A 5 -17.00 3.68 1.24
N PHE A 6 -15.75 3.78 1.67
CA PHE A 6 -14.78 2.69 1.75
C PHE A 6 -15.44 1.43 2.30
N THR A 7 -15.06 0.28 1.74
CA THR A 7 -15.57 -0.98 2.28
C THR A 7 -15.12 -1.12 3.74
N PRO A 8 -16.01 -1.56 4.65
CA PRO A 8 -15.64 -1.89 6.02
C PRO A 8 -14.41 -2.80 6.11
N SER A 9 -14.19 -3.63 5.08
CA SER A 9 -13.04 -4.52 4.96
C SER A 9 -11.69 -3.81 4.86
N THR A 10 -11.57 -2.62 4.26
CA THR A 10 -10.28 -1.91 4.20
C THR A 10 -9.94 -1.28 5.54
N LEU A 11 -10.91 -0.63 6.18
CA LEU A 11 -10.71 -0.01 7.49
C LEU A 11 -10.35 -1.06 8.55
N ALA A 12 -10.96 -2.25 8.46
CA ALA A 12 -10.64 -3.40 9.31
C ALA A 12 -9.22 -3.93 9.10
N LEU A 13 -8.51 -3.60 8.02
CA LEU A 13 -7.09 -3.93 7.91
C LEU A 13 -6.22 -2.88 8.58
N LEU A 14 -6.57 -1.61 8.47
CA LEU A 14 -5.70 -0.50 8.88
C LEU A 14 -5.50 -0.41 10.40
N ASN A 15 -6.35 -1.07 11.20
CA ASN A 15 -6.27 -1.12 12.66
C ASN A 15 -5.64 -2.40 13.23
N ASN A 16 -5.21 -3.35 12.39
CA ASN A 16 -4.71 -4.66 12.82
C ASN A 16 -3.22 -4.71 13.20
N TYR A 17 -2.49 -3.61 13.07
CA TYR A 17 -1.03 -3.61 13.12
C TYR A 17 -0.49 -2.78 14.29
N ASN A 18 0.60 -3.24 14.92
CA ASN A 18 1.35 -2.41 15.85
C ASN A 18 2.20 -1.43 15.03
N ARG A 19 1.99 -0.15 15.30
CA ARG A 19 2.78 0.88 14.62
C ARG A 19 4.29 0.84 14.93
N PHE A 20 4.78 0.04 15.90
CA PHE A 20 6.20 -0.07 16.21
C PHE A 20 6.79 -1.38 15.69
N VAL A 21 7.77 -1.27 14.77
CA VAL A 21 8.52 -2.44 14.28
C VAL A 21 9.31 -3.12 15.40
N GLY A 22 9.70 -4.38 15.17
CA GLY A 22 10.51 -5.16 16.11
C GLY A 22 9.72 -6.03 17.08
N ASN A 23 8.39 -5.89 17.12
CA ASN A 23 7.50 -6.82 17.79
C ASN A 23 7.07 -7.92 16.82
N THR A 24 7.11 -9.18 17.25
CA THR A 24 6.53 -10.27 16.46
C THR A 24 5.02 -10.06 16.34
N GLU A 25 4.52 -10.07 15.12
CA GLU A 25 3.09 -9.95 14.84
C GLU A 25 2.63 -11.16 14.02
N ASP A 26 2.20 -12.21 14.73
CA ASP A 26 1.50 -13.30 14.09
C ASP A 26 0.04 -12.91 13.86
N MET A 27 -0.45 -13.10 12.63
CA MET A 27 -1.84 -12.80 12.31
C MET A 27 -2.78 -13.72 13.09
N ASN A 28 -3.66 -13.13 13.89
CA ASN A 28 -4.71 -13.88 14.56
C ASN A 28 -5.79 -14.34 13.53
N PRO A 29 -6.68 -15.29 13.91
CA PRO A 29 -7.70 -15.80 12.98
C PRO A 29 -8.62 -14.72 12.40
N THR A 30 -8.94 -13.69 13.17
CA THR A 30 -9.78 -12.56 12.74
C THR A 30 -9.06 -11.72 11.69
N GLU A 31 -7.80 -11.34 11.95
CA GLU A 31 -6.98 -10.56 11.01
C GLU A 31 -6.77 -11.30 9.69
N LYS A 32 -6.60 -12.63 9.76
CA LYS A 32 -6.52 -13.48 8.56
C LYS A 32 -7.84 -13.47 7.79
N GLN A 33 -8.97 -13.55 8.48
CA GLN A 33 -10.30 -13.50 7.87
C GLN A 33 -10.58 -12.15 7.22
N GLU A 34 -10.22 -11.04 7.88
CA GLU A 34 -10.35 -9.68 7.35
C GLU A 34 -9.48 -9.51 6.11
N THR A 35 -8.23 -9.99 6.15
CA THR A 35 -7.32 -9.97 4.99
C THR A 35 -7.91 -10.70 3.80
N TRP A 36 -8.39 -11.94 3.99
CA TRP A 36 -9.02 -12.68 2.89
C TRP A 36 -10.37 -12.10 2.44
N THR A 37 -11.07 -11.39 3.31
CA THR A 37 -12.30 -10.67 2.93
C THR A 37 -11.98 -9.48 2.06
N PHE A 38 -10.93 -8.71 2.40
CA PHE A 38 -10.41 -7.65 1.53
C PHE A 38 -9.91 -8.20 0.19
N MET A 39 -9.07 -9.24 0.19
CA MET A 39 -8.53 -9.84 -1.04
C MET A 39 -9.62 -10.33 -1.99
N ARG A 40 -10.69 -10.92 -1.44
CA ARG A 40 -11.87 -11.33 -2.23
C ARG A 40 -12.71 -10.14 -2.71
N ALA A 41 -12.81 -9.09 -1.91
CA ALA A 41 -13.55 -7.89 -2.32
C ALA A 41 -12.88 -7.18 -3.50
N ILE A 42 -11.54 -7.11 -3.52
CA ILE A 42 -10.80 -6.45 -4.59
C ILE A 42 -10.65 -7.31 -5.85
N SER A 43 -10.79 -8.64 -5.76
CA SER A 43 -10.46 -9.55 -6.88
C SER A 43 -11.35 -9.39 -8.12
N SER A 44 -12.56 -8.86 -7.96
CA SER A 44 -13.51 -8.61 -9.06
C SER A 44 -13.53 -7.15 -9.52
N THR A 45 -12.69 -6.29 -8.94
CA THR A 45 -12.66 -4.86 -9.27
C THR A 45 -11.94 -4.59 -10.59
N GLY A 46 -12.29 -3.47 -11.24
CA GLY A 46 -11.66 -3.03 -12.49
C GLY A 46 -10.12 -2.98 -12.43
N PRO A 47 -9.51 -2.32 -11.43
CA PRO A 47 -8.04 -2.22 -11.33
C PRO A 47 -7.34 -3.58 -11.23
N ILE A 48 -7.86 -4.51 -10.41
CA ILE A 48 -7.25 -5.83 -10.24
C ILE A 48 -7.45 -6.71 -11.48
N ASN A 49 -8.63 -6.66 -12.10
CA ASN A 49 -8.88 -7.37 -13.36
C ASN A 49 -7.96 -6.90 -14.49
N GLU A 50 -7.74 -5.59 -14.63
CA GLU A 50 -6.86 -5.05 -15.67
C GLU A 50 -5.39 -5.38 -15.41
N LEU A 51 -4.95 -5.31 -14.14
CA LEU A 51 -3.63 -5.80 -13.74
C LEU A 51 -3.45 -7.27 -14.11
N HIS A 52 -4.39 -8.12 -13.70
CA HIS A 52 -4.33 -9.56 -13.94
C HIS A 52 -4.24 -9.87 -15.43
N LYS A 53 -5.12 -9.26 -16.24
CA LYS A 53 -5.12 -9.38 -17.70
C LYS A 53 -3.79 -8.96 -18.31
N TYR A 54 -3.21 -7.84 -17.88
CA TYR A 54 -1.92 -7.37 -18.35
C TYR A 54 -0.79 -8.35 -18.03
N LEU A 55 -0.71 -8.81 -16.77
CA LEU A 55 0.34 -9.73 -16.33
C LEU A 55 0.24 -11.10 -17.00
N VAL A 56 -0.99 -11.62 -17.19
CA VAL A 56 -1.24 -12.85 -17.96
C VAL A 56 -0.74 -12.70 -19.39
N LYS A 57 -1.09 -11.59 -20.07
CA LYS A 57 -0.61 -11.31 -21.44
C LYS A 57 0.92 -11.23 -21.52
N LYS A 58 1.58 -10.81 -20.43
CA LYS A 58 3.05 -10.76 -20.33
C LYS A 58 3.69 -12.07 -19.87
N GLY A 59 2.90 -13.11 -19.57
CA GLY A 59 3.41 -14.39 -19.04
C GLY A 59 3.95 -14.28 -17.62
N MET A 60 3.52 -13.27 -16.85
CA MET A 60 4.02 -12.95 -15.51
C MET A 60 3.06 -13.35 -14.38
N ALA A 61 1.86 -13.85 -14.72
CA ALA A 61 0.87 -14.32 -13.77
C ALA A 61 0.10 -15.52 -14.31
N SER A 62 -0.46 -16.34 -13.41
CA SER A 62 -1.38 -17.42 -13.77
C SER A 62 -2.63 -16.89 -14.47
N THR A 63 -3.17 -17.64 -15.43
CA THR A 63 -4.48 -17.35 -16.03
C THR A 63 -5.64 -17.49 -15.03
N SER A 64 -5.43 -18.18 -13.90
CA SER A 64 -6.43 -18.32 -12.84
C SER A 64 -6.39 -17.13 -11.89
N MET A 65 -7.50 -16.39 -11.82
CA MET A 65 -7.67 -15.29 -10.86
C MET A 65 -7.48 -15.76 -9.41
N ASN A 66 -7.95 -16.97 -9.07
CA ASN A 66 -7.79 -17.52 -7.72
C ASN A 66 -6.31 -17.74 -7.36
N VAL A 67 -5.51 -18.24 -8.30
CA VAL A 67 -4.06 -18.40 -8.11
C VAL A 67 -3.39 -17.04 -7.99
N PHE A 68 -3.74 -16.10 -8.88
CA PHE A 68 -3.20 -14.75 -8.86
C PHE A 68 -3.48 -14.02 -7.53
N ILE A 69 -4.68 -14.15 -6.97
CA ILE A 69 -5.02 -13.55 -5.67
C ILE A 69 -4.24 -14.18 -4.52
N GLN A 70 -3.91 -15.48 -4.58
CA GLN A 70 -3.03 -16.10 -3.60
C GLN A 70 -1.59 -15.59 -3.71
N GLU A 71 -1.10 -15.35 -4.93
CA GLU A 71 0.21 -14.73 -5.17
C GLU A 71 0.23 -13.29 -4.68
N LEU A 72 -0.81 -12.51 -4.96
CA LEU A 72 -0.99 -11.14 -4.49
C LEU A 72 -1.04 -11.08 -2.96
N TYR A 73 -1.77 -12.00 -2.32
CA TYR A 73 -1.78 -12.16 -0.88
C TYR A 73 -0.36 -12.39 -0.33
N LYS A 74 0.40 -13.31 -0.93
CA LYS A 74 1.78 -13.58 -0.50
C LYS A 74 2.68 -12.37 -0.70
N MET A 75 2.56 -11.64 -1.81
CA MET A 75 3.38 -10.47 -2.09
C MET A 75 3.18 -9.34 -1.08
N TRP A 76 1.94 -9.11 -0.64
CA TRP A 76 1.56 -7.96 0.19
C TRP A 76 1.44 -8.28 1.68
N PHE A 77 0.87 -9.43 2.05
CA PHE A 77 0.49 -9.76 3.42
C PHE A 77 1.36 -10.82 4.08
N TYR A 78 2.30 -11.44 3.34
CA TYR A 78 3.25 -12.35 3.98
C TYR A 78 4.16 -11.57 4.94
N ARG A 79 4.17 -11.99 6.21
CA ARG A 79 4.99 -11.40 7.26
C ARG A 79 6.45 -11.81 7.07
N TYR A 80 7.34 -10.83 7.02
CA TYR A 80 8.77 -11.01 6.85
C TYR A 80 9.54 -10.23 7.92
N LYS A 81 10.80 -10.59 8.16
CA LYS A 81 11.64 -9.96 9.20
C LYS A 81 12.29 -8.68 8.69
N ARG A 82 12.11 -7.57 9.40
CA ARG A 82 12.83 -6.30 9.25
C ARG A 82 13.78 -6.05 10.41
N LEU A 83 13.26 -5.99 11.64
CA LEU A 83 14.06 -5.90 12.86
C LEU A 83 13.79 -7.10 13.78
N GLY A 84 12.51 -7.42 14.00
CA GLY A 84 12.00 -8.58 14.74
C GLY A 84 11.66 -9.76 13.84
N TYR A 85 11.36 -10.92 14.42
CA TYR A 85 10.90 -12.08 13.63
C TYR A 85 9.48 -11.82 13.13
N ARG A 86 9.26 -11.81 11.81
CA ARG A 86 7.94 -11.61 11.17
C ARG A 86 7.21 -10.34 11.66
N ASP A 87 7.95 -9.24 11.76
CA ASP A 87 7.47 -7.98 12.34
C ASP A 87 6.93 -6.99 11.30
N SER A 88 6.81 -7.37 10.02
CA SER A 88 6.39 -6.45 8.96
C SER A 88 5.78 -7.16 7.76
N SER A 89 4.97 -6.46 6.98
CA SER A 89 4.49 -6.87 5.65
C SER A 89 4.52 -5.72 4.65
N GLY A 90 4.35 -6.02 3.36
CA GLY A 90 4.28 -4.98 2.33
C GLY A 90 3.05 -4.07 2.50
N PHE A 91 1.91 -4.67 2.86
CA PHE A 91 0.68 -3.93 3.12
C PHE A 91 0.84 -3.00 4.33
N GLU A 92 1.33 -3.54 5.44
CA GLU A 92 1.61 -2.77 6.65
C GLU A 92 2.52 -1.58 6.36
N HIS A 93 3.67 -1.83 5.73
CA HIS A 93 4.62 -0.76 5.44
C HIS A 93 4.01 0.32 4.53
N VAL A 94 3.36 -0.07 3.43
CA VAL A 94 2.88 0.89 2.43
C VAL A 94 1.61 1.61 2.87
N PHE A 95 0.61 0.85 3.35
CA PHE A 95 -0.73 1.38 3.62
C PHE A 95 -0.90 1.85 5.06
N VAL A 96 -0.32 1.16 6.04
CA VAL A 96 -0.50 1.49 7.47
C VAL A 96 0.59 2.46 7.96
N GLY A 97 1.82 2.21 7.54
CA GLY A 97 3.01 2.88 8.05
C GLY A 97 3.49 2.31 9.38
N GLU A 98 4.77 2.51 9.64
CA GLU A 98 5.46 1.94 10.80
C GLU A 98 6.38 3.00 11.43
N ILE A 99 6.72 2.85 12.70
CA ILE A 99 7.69 3.66 13.41
C ILE A 99 8.91 2.79 13.66
N SER A 100 10.02 3.20 13.07
CA SER A 100 11.32 2.55 13.22
C SER A 100 12.36 3.57 13.63
N ARG A 101 13.14 3.27 14.67
CA ARG A 101 14.23 4.13 15.18
C ARG A 101 13.81 5.59 15.40
N GLY A 102 12.59 5.81 15.92
CA GLY A 102 12.08 7.14 16.26
C GLY A 102 11.58 7.97 15.07
N VAL A 103 11.43 7.38 13.88
CA VAL A 103 10.87 8.05 12.71
C VAL A 103 9.76 7.22 12.06
N VAL A 104 8.82 7.89 11.40
CA VAL A 104 7.77 7.20 10.63
C VAL A 104 8.29 6.78 9.26
N SER A 105 8.22 5.49 8.98
CA SER A 105 8.58 4.81 7.75
C SER A 105 7.32 4.31 7.04
N GLY A 106 7.35 4.19 5.71
CA GLY A 106 6.15 3.78 4.96
C GLY A 106 5.07 4.86 4.98
N PHE A 107 3.80 4.52 5.24
CA PHE A 107 2.70 5.50 5.37
C PHE A 107 2.48 6.30 4.07
N HIS A 108 2.03 5.61 3.02
CA HIS A 108 1.85 6.13 1.67
C HIS A 108 0.39 6.07 1.18
N ASN A 109 -0.56 5.98 2.12
CA ASN A 109 -1.97 5.84 1.82
C ASN A 109 -2.79 6.96 2.46
N TRP A 110 -3.62 7.62 1.65
CA TRP A 110 -4.43 8.76 2.10
C TRP A 110 -5.57 8.37 3.03
N LEU A 111 -6.11 7.15 2.89
CA LEU A 111 -7.19 6.67 3.75
C LEU A 111 -6.66 6.51 5.18
N GLN A 112 -5.44 5.98 5.33
CA GLN A 112 -4.77 5.92 6.63
C GLN A 112 -4.49 7.30 7.20
N LEU A 113 -4.02 8.25 6.37
CA LEU A 113 -3.86 9.65 6.77
C LEU A 113 -5.17 10.22 7.33
N TYR A 114 -6.25 10.11 6.55
CA TYR A 114 -7.57 10.59 6.92
C TYR A 114 -8.10 9.96 8.21
N TYR A 115 -7.98 8.64 8.33
CA TYR A 115 -8.45 7.91 9.50
C TYR A 115 -7.71 8.33 10.77
N LEU A 116 -6.37 8.41 10.71
CA LEU A 116 -5.57 8.77 11.87
C LEU A 116 -5.67 10.25 12.23
N GLU A 117 -5.81 11.14 11.25
CA GLU A 117 -6.04 12.57 11.47
C GLU A 117 -7.39 12.81 12.14
N ARG A 118 -8.48 12.17 11.66
CA ARG A 118 -9.80 12.25 12.32
C ARG A 118 -9.79 11.75 13.76
N ASN A 119 -8.89 10.84 14.10
CA ASN A 119 -8.73 10.31 15.45
C ASN A 119 -7.66 11.06 16.28
N ASN A 120 -7.21 12.25 15.84
CA ASN A 120 -6.20 13.07 16.50
C ASN A 120 -4.86 12.35 16.75
N GLN A 121 -4.53 11.34 15.94
CA GLN A 121 -3.28 10.59 16.07
C GLN A 121 -2.18 11.11 15.15
N VAL A 122 -2.58 11.64 13.99
CA VAL A 122 -1.68 12.22 13.00
C VAL A 122 -1.95 13.71 12.88
N ASP A 123 -0.86 14.46 12.84
CA ASP A 123 -0.84 15.91 12.74
C ASP A 123 -0.18 16.31 11.40
N TYR A 124 -1.00 16.84 10.50
CA TYR A 124 -0.57 17.32 9.19
C TYR A 124 0.18 18.65 9.30
N ARG A 125 1.37 18.73 8.70
CA ARG A 125 2.27 19.89 8.81
C ARG A 125 2.45 20.67 7.51
N GLY A 126 1.61 20.44 6.50
CA GLY A 126 1.70 21.11 5.21
C GLY A 126 2.18 20.20 4.08
N PHE A 127 1.98 20.66 2.84
CA PHE A 127 2.43 19.99 1.63
C PHE A 127 3.60 20.73 0.98
N LEU A 128 4.50 19.97 0.37
CA LEU A 128 5.61 20.47 -0.43
C LEU A 128 5.24 20.59 -1.91
N LYS A 129 4.38 19.68 -2.38
CA LYS A 129 3.96 19.64 -3.79
C LYS A 129 2.63 18.91 -3.93
N TYR A 130 1.76 19.45 -4.78
CA TYR A 130 0.43 18.89 -5.05
C TYR A 130 0.17 18.93 -6.55
N TYR A 131 -0.31 17.81 -7.08
CA TYR A 131 -0.77 17.68 -8.45
C TYR A 131 -2.27 17.46 -8.43
N ASN A 132 -3.03 18.49 -8.83
CA ASN A 132 -4.49 18.47 -8.92
C ASN A 132 -4.94 17.96 -10.30
N VAL A 133 -4.46 16.78 -10.68
CA VAL A 133 -4.82 16.07 -11.91
C VAL A 133 -4.98 14.60 -11.59
N GLU A 134 -6.05 13.98 -12.06
CA GLU A 134 -6.39 12.62 -11.66
C GLU A 134 -5.43 11.57 -12.25
N PRO A 135 -4.90 10.62 -11.45
CA PRO A 135 -5.06 10.52 -10.00
C PRO A 135 -4.27 11.61 -9.25
N SER A 136 -5.00 12.37 -8.42
CA SER A 136 -4.44 13.44 -7.62
C SER A 136 -3.36 12.90 -6.69
N ARG A 137 -2.29 13.65 -6.48
CA ARG A 137 -1.15 13.18 -5.66
C ARG A 137 -0.45 14.31 -4.94
N VAL A 138 -0.02 14.05 -3.72
CA VAL A 138 0.54 15.06 -2.83
C VAL A 138 1.80 14.54 -2.14
N LYS A 139 2.77 15.44 -1.98
CA LYS A 139 3.96 15.26 -1.16
C LYS A 139 3.83 16.16 0.06
N LEU A 140 3.80 15.56 1.24
CA LEU A 140 3.48 16.27 2.48
C LEU A 140 4.30 15.80 3.68
N GLN A 141 4.22 16.56 4.76
CA GLN A 141 4.85 16.26 6.03
C GLN A 141 3.77 15.97 7.10
N ILE A 142 4.02 14.97 7.95
CA ILE A 142 3.17 14.64 9.10
C ILE A 142 4.00 14.35 10.35
N PHE A 143 3.34 14.44 11.50
CA PHE A 143 3.74 13.77 12.73
C PHE A 143 2.71 12.70 13.08
N TRP A 144 3.18 11.53 13.52
CA TRP A 144 2.33 10.51 14.15
C TRP A 144 2.65 10.48 15.64
N GLY A 145 1.82 11.13 16.45
CA GLY A 145 2.18 11.52 17.82
C GLY A 145 3.47 12.37 17.82
N LYS A 146 4.51 11.92 18.52
CA LYS A 146 5.81 12.62 18.56
C LYS A 146 6.76 12.27 17.41
N TYR A 147 6.42 11.29 16.57
CA TYR A 147 7.32 10.74 15.56
C TYR A 147 7.15 11.49 14.24
N LYS A 148 8.24 12.07 13.76
CA LYS A 148 8.25 12.83 12.50
C LYS A 148 8.29 11.88 11.30
N LYS A 149 7.46 12.16 10.30
CA LYS A 149 7.71 11.74 8.92
C LYS A 149 8.19 12.95 8.13
N ALA A 150 9.48 13.00 7.78
CA ALA A 150 10.05 14.17 7.12
C ALA A 150 9.31 14.50 5.81
N VAL A 151 9.03 13.47 4.99
CA VAL A 151 8.22 13.57 3.78
C VAL A 151 7.50 12.23 3.54
N THR A 152 6.25 12.29 3.11
CA THR A 152 5.56 11.20 2.41
C THR A 152 5.03 11.68 1.07
N SER A 153 4.81 10.74 0.16
CA SER A 153 4.08 10.97 -1.08
C SER A 153 3.01 9.90 -1.23
N LEU A 154 1.80 10.32 -1.60
CA LEU A 154 0.62 9.48 -1.67
C LEU A 154 -0.34 10.00 -2.74
N PHE A 155 -1.16 9.10 -3.30
CA PHE A 155 -2.33 9.49 -4.08
C PHE A 155 -3.42 10.03 -3.15
N LEU A 156 -4.29 10.89 -3.65
CA LEU A 156 -5.47 11.39 -2.95
C LEU A 156 -6.73 10.94 -3.70
N GLY A 157 -7.70 10.37 -2.98
CA GLY A 157 -8.98 9.97 -3.57
C GLY A 157 -8.99 8.62 -4.29
N THR A 158 -7.84 7.97 -4.47
CA THR A 158 -7.75 6.64 -5.10
C THR A 158 -8.32 5.54 -4.20
N SER A 159 -8.78 4.46 -4.81
CA SER A 159 -9.19 3.27 -4.06
C SER A 159 -7.99 2.39 -3.67
N PRO A 160 -8.07 1.61 -2.58
CA PRO A 160 -6.99 0.71 -2.17
C PRO A 160 -6.58 -0.28 -3.27
N GLU A 161 -7.56 -0.80 -4.03
CA GLU A 161 -7.31 -1.71 -5.14
C GLU A 161 -6.60 -1.04 -6.33
N PHE A 162 -6.79 0.28 -6.53
CA PHE A 162 -6.02 1.04 -7.52
C PHE A 162 -4.55 1.12 -7.09
N ASP A 163 -4.29 1.54 -5.85
CA ASP A 163 -2.93 1.63 -5.30
C ASP A 163 -2.22 0.25 -5.34
N ILE A 164 -2.90 -0.81 -4.88
CA ILE A 164 -2.37 -2.19 -4.92
C ILE A 164 -2.09 -2.61 -6.37
N ALA A 165 -3.01 -2.35 -7.30
CA ALA A 165 -2.83 -2.76 -8.69
C ALA A 165 -1.60 -2.09 -9.32
N LEU A 166 -1.50 -0.76 -9.19
CA LEU A 166 -0.40 0.01 -9.77
C LEU A 166 0.95 -0.35 -9.14
N TYR A 167 1.00 -0.45 -7.81
CA TYR A 167 2.22 -0.80 -7.11
C TYR A 167 2.67 -2.24 -7.40
N THR A 168 1.73 -3.18 -7.53
CA THR A 168 2.04 -4.57 -7.92
C THR A 168 2.58 -4.64 -9.34
N LEU A 169 1.97 -3.91 -10.28
CA LEU A 169 2.46 -3.83 -11.65
C LEU A 169 3.93 -3.39 -11.67
N CYS A 170 4.22 -2.26 -11.03
CA CYS A 170 5.56 -1.69 -11.00
C CYS A 170 6.57 -2.60 -10.27
N PHE A 171 6.13 -3.25 -9.19
CA PHE A 171 6.95 -4.21 -8.45
C PHE A 171 7.35 -5.41 -9.31
N LEU A 172 6.43 -5.97 -10.09
CA LEU A 172 6.69 -7.16 -10.92
C LEU A 172 7.47 -6.84 -12.19
N VAL A 173 7.19 -5.72 -12.86
CA VAL A 173 7.87 -5.37 -14.12
C VAL A 173 9.28 -4.82 -13.91
N ASN A 174 9.55 -4.20 -12.76
CA ASN A 174 10.86 -3.63 -12.47
C ASN A 174 11.23 -3.71 -10.98
N PRO A 175 11.45 -4.92 -10.43
CA PRO A 175 11.69 -5.11 -9.00
C PRO A 175 12.86 -4.26 -8.48
N GLY A 176 12.61 -3.51 -7.40
CA GLY A 176 13.61 -2.68 -6.73
C GLY A 176 14.03 -1.42 -7.51
N LYS A 177 13.34 -1.10 -8.61
CA LYS A 177 13.61 0.06 -9.47
C LYS A 177 12.36 0.94 -9.59
N SER A 178 12.58 2.13 -10.15
CA SER A 178 11.47 3.02 -10.50
C SER A 178 10.77 2.53 -11.76
N CYS A 179 9.46 2.66 -11.78
CA CYS A 179 8.56 2.35 -12.88
C CYS A 179 7.74 3.60 -13.18
N SER A 180 7.25 3.76 -14.42
CA SER A 180 6.32 4.84 -14.73
C SER A 180 5.17 4.29 -15.55
N CYS A 181 3.95 4.64 -15.13
CA CYS A 181 2.73 4.28 -15.84
C CYS A 181 2.09 5.55 -16.40
N ARG A 182 1.60 5.47 -17.63
CA ARG A 182 0.84 6.56 -18.24
C ARG A 182 -0.62 6.45 -17.84
N ILE A 183 -1.13 7.39 -17.05
CA ILE A 183 -2.50 7.39 -16.51
C ILE A 183 -3.11 8.75 -16.81
N ASN A 184 -4.27 8.78 -17.47
CA ASN A 184 -4.94 10.02 -17.88
C ASN A 184 -4.02 11.01 -18.63
N GLY A 185 -3.13 10.48 -19.48
CA GLY A 185 -2.19 11.28 -20.26
C GLY A 185 -0.89 11.63 -19.53
N GLU A 186 -0.84 11.49 -18.21
CA GLU A 186 0.31 11.84 -17.36
C GLU A 186 1.23 10.64 -17.13
N ASN A 187 2.55 10.88 -17.11
CA ASN A 187 3.52 9.87 -16.71
C ASN A 187 3.68 9.90 -15.19
N ILE A 188 3.19 8.87 -14.51
CA ILE A 188 3.20 8.77 -13.06
C ILE A 188 4.35 7.86 -12.64
N PRO A 189 5.42 8.40 -12.03
CA PRO A 189 6.52 7.60 -11.54
C PRO A 189 6.16 6.95 -10.19
N VAL A 190 6.45 5.66 -10.07
CA VAL A 190 6.27 4.86 -8.87
C VAL A 190 7.62 4.26 -8.50
N THR A 191 7.99 4.36 -7.24
CA THR A 191 9.18 3.70 -6.70
C THR A 191 8.74 2.45 -5.95
N THR A 192 9.41 1.33 -6.20
CA THR A 192 9.20 0.09 -5.44
C THR A 192 10.51 -0.43 -4.87
N HIS A 193 10.43 -1.03 -3.70
CA HIS A 193 11.52 -1.74 -3.05
C HIS A 193 11.04 -3.15 -2.72
N SER A 194 11.93 -4.13 -2.87
CA SER A 194 11.64 -5.54 -2.62
C SER A 194 12.36 -6.06 -1.39
N TYR A 195 11.75 -7.04 -0.73
CA TYR A 195 12.37 -7.85 0.31
C TYR A 195 12.60 -9.29 -0.18
N TYR A 196 13.58 -9.98 0.45
CA TYR A 196 13.93 -11.38 0.18
C TYR A 196 14.13 -11.72 -1.31
N GLY A 197 14.92 -10.89 -2.00
CA GLY A 197 15.30 -11.14 -3.40
C GLY A 197 14.15 -11.01 -4.39
N GLY A 198 13.21 -10.08 -4.15
CA GLY A 198 12.11 -9.82 -5.09
C GLY A 198 10.80 -10.55 -4.78
N LYS A 199 10.72 -11.29 -3.67
CA LYS A 199 9.53 -12.10 -3.34
C LYS A 199 8.40 -11.28 -2.73
N PHE A 200 8.72 -10.26 -1.94
CA PHE A 200 7.75 -9.50 -1.16
C PHE A 200 7.90 -8.01 -1.40
N VAL A 201 6.78 -7.29 -1.34
CA VAL A 201 6.79 -5.84 -1.38
C VAL A 201 7.43 -5.32 -0.10
N GLY A 202 8.53 -4.60 -0.25
CA GLY A 202 9.17 -3.84 0.82
C GLY A 202 8.52 -2.48 0.99
N SER A 203 8.47 -1.71 -0.08
CA SER A 203 7.82 -0.39 -0.10
C SER A 203 7.36 -0.07 -1.50
N ALA A 204 6.33 0.75 -1.62
CA ALA A 204 5.82 1.25 -2.88
C ALA A 204 5.15 2.60 -2.64
N TYR A 205 5.47 3.58 -3.48
CA TYR A 205 4.86 4.91 -3.39
C TYR A 205 4.99 5.69 -4.69
N VAL A 206 4.04 6.59 -4.92
CA VAL A 206 4.12 7.58 -6.00
C VAL A 206 5.24 8.59 -5.73
N ARG A 207 6.08 8.85 -6.73
CA ARG A 207 7.18 9.82 -6.64
C ARG A 207 6.73 11.19 -7.15
N ILE A 208 7.03 12.24 -6.38
CA ILE A 208 6.60 13.63 -6.61
C ILE A 208 7.76 14.62 -6.53
#